data_AF-A0A521U9R1-F1
#
_entry.id   AF-A0A521U9R1-F1
#
_cell.length_a   1.000
_cell.length_b   1.000
_cell.length_c   1.000
_cell.angle_alpha   90.00
_cell.angle_beta   90.00
_cell.angle_gamma   90.00
#
_symmetry.space_group_name_H-M   'P 1'
#
loop_
_entity.id
_entity.type
_entity.pdbx_description
1 polymer ?
#
loop_
_entity_poly.entity_id
_entity_poly.type
_entity_poly.pdbx_seq_one_letter_code
_entity_poly.pdbx_strand_id
1 'polypeptide(L)'
;MARAAAPSDAPRVTPWILAVLALLVAQTLLAPTIRYLLAGPGLGERLRLALGPRDVQPSLSPVGARAERALANLHEALPVFLTVALLHVALRTASPSASHGAVGFLVARVLYVPAYLSGVPGLRSALWFASWIGLATMLLALRA
;
A
#
# COMPACT_ATOMS: atom_id res chain seq x y z
N MET A 1 -20.16 -35.80 -5.30
CA MET A 1 -20.00 -34.93 -6.48
C MET A 1 -19.51 -33.57 -5.99
N ALA A 2 -18.24 -33.23 -6.24
CA ALA A 2 -17.70 -31.92 -5.87
C ALA A 2 -18.34 -30.85 -6.75
N ARG A 3 -19.03 -29.88 -6.15
CA ARG A 3 -19.63 -28.74 -6.84
C ARG A 3 -18.51 -27.96 -7.52
N ALA A 4 -18.49 -27.92 -8.85
CA ALA A 4 -17.61 -27.03 -9.59
C ALA A 4 -17.88 -25.60 -9.09
N ALA A 5 -16.85 -24.96 -8.53
CA ALA A 5 -16.94 -23.58 -8.06
C ALA A 5 -17.49 -22.70 -9.18
N ALA A 6 -18.43 -21.81 -8.85
CA ALA A 6 -18.97 -20.88 -9.83
C ALA A 6 -17.83 -20.03 -10.43
N PRO A 7 -17.94 -19.49 -11.65
CA PRO A 7 -16.91 -18.63 -12.26
C PRO A 7 -16.56 -17.39 -11.39
N SER A 8 -17.41 -17.02 -10.42
CA SER A 8 -17.15 -16.01 -9.41
C SER A 8 -16.17 -16.43 -8.31
N ASP A 9 -15.88 -17.72 -8.13
CA ASP A 9 -15.14 -18.23 -6.97
C ASP A 9 -13.70 -18.63 -7.31
N ALA A 10 -13.33 -18.53 -8.59
CA ALA A 10 -11.96 -18.75 -9.03
C ALA A 10 -11.02 -17.74 -8.35
N PRO A 11 -9.86 -18.19 -7.82
CA PRO A 11 -8.86 -17.30 -7.23
C PRO A 11 -8.44 -16.22 -8.23
N ARG A 12 -8.44 -14.96 -7.82
CA ARG A 12 -8.10 -13.80 -8.65
C ARG A 12 -7.09 -12.91 -7.94
N VAL A 13 -6.11 -12.43 -8.69
CA VAL A 13 -5.11 -11.46 -8.20
C VAL A 13 -5.48 -10.01 -8.54
N THR A 14 -6.28 -9.79 -9.59
CA THR A 14 -6.73 -8.47 -10.05
C THR A 14 -7.35 -7.57 -8.97
N PRO A 15 -8.29 -8.02 -8.11
CA PRO A 15 -8.84 -7.13 -7.09
C PRO A 15 -7.76 -6.66 -6.10
N TRP A 16 -6.76 -7.48 -5.82
CA TRP A 16 -5.65 -7.11 -4.93
C TRP A 16 -4.71 -6.10 -5.56
N ILE A 17 -4.52 -6.14 -6.89
CA ILE A 17 -3.81 -5.08 -7.63
C ILE A 17 -4.52 -3.74 -7.42
N LEU A 18 -5.83 -3.70 -7.65
CA LEU A 18 -6.62 -2.47 -7.48
C LEU A 18 -6.58 -1.97 -6.03
N ALA A 19 -6.66 -2.86 -5.05
CA ALA A 19 -6.57 -2.50 -3.64
C ALA A 19 -5.20 -1.94 -3.25
N VAL A 20 -4.09 -2.49 -3.78
CA VAL A 20 -2.75 -1.95 -3.55
C VAL A 20 -2.56 -0.60 -4.24
N LEU A 21 -3.11 -0.41 -5.43
CA LEU A 21 -3.11 0.90 -6.10
C LEU A 21 -3.96 1.93 -5.34
N ALA A 22 -5.10 1.53 -4.77
CA ALA A 22 -5.89 2.39 -3.90
C ALA A 22 -5.11 2.77 -2.63
N LEU A 23 -4.36 1.83 -2.04
CA LEU A 23 -3.46 2.11 -0.92
C LEU A 23 -2.34 3.10 -1.30
N LEU A 24 -1.76 2.97 -2.49
CA LEU A 24 -0.78 3.93 -3.01
C LEU A 24 -1.37 5.34 -3.10
N VAL A 25 -2.57 5.47 -3.68
CA VAL A 25 -3.26 6.77 -3.76
C VAL A 25 -3.51 7.33 -2.36
N ALA A 26 -4.01 6.51 -1.43
CA ALA A 26 -4.24 6.92 -0.05
C ALA A 26 -2.95 7.42 0.63
N GLN A 27 -1.82 6.71 0.47
CA GLN A 27 -0.54 7.13 1.05
C GLN A 27 0.04 8.37 0.36
N THR A 28 -0.18 8.55 -0.95
CA THR A 28 0.22 9.74 -1.70
C THR A 28 -0.45 10.99 -1.15
N LEU A 29 -1.71 10.88 -0.72
CA LEU A 29 -2.47 11.99 -0.15
C LEU A 29 -2.18 12.22 1.33
N LEU A 30 -1.67 11.22 2.06
CA LEU A 30 -1.54 11.26 3.51
C LEU A 30 -0.58 12.34 4.03
N ALA A 31 0.66 12.40 3.50
CA ALA A 31 1.63 13.38 3.97
C ALA A 31 1.24 14.84 3.64
N PRO A 32 0.76 15.17 2.41
CA PRO A 32 0.19 16.49 2.12
C PRO A 32 -1.00 16.82 3.02
N THR A 33 -1.89 15.85 3.28
CA THR A 33 -3.03 16.06 4.18
C THR A 33 -2.56 16.42 5.58
N ILE A 34 -1.58 15.71 6.14
CA ILE A 34 -0.99 16.06 7.44
C ILE A 34 -0.33 17.44 7.41
N ARG A 35 0.41 17.77 6.33
CA ARG A 35 1.07 19.08 6.16
C ARG A 35 0.07 20.22 6.23
N TYR A 36 -1.00 20.15 5.43
CA TYR A 36 -1.94 21.26 5.27
C TYR A 36 -3.03 21.29 6.35
N LEU A 37 -3.44 20.16 6.93
CA LEU A 37 -4.38 20.16 8.06
C LEU A 37 -3.76 20.78 9.32
N LEU A 38 -2.45 20.64 9.50
CA LEU A 38 -1.72 21.20 10.63
C LEU A 38 -1.17 22.61 10.34
N ALA A 39 -1.38 23.15 9.15
CA ALA A 39 -0.88 24.46 8.77
C ALA A 39 -1.90 25.56 9.10
N GLY A 40 -1.50 26.55 9.91
CA GLY A 40 -2.31 27.74 10.17
C GLY A 40 -3.48 27.54 11.16
N PRO A 41 -3.94 28.64 11.78
CA PRO A 41 -4.92 28.61 12.87
C PRO A 41 -6.39 28.38 12.42
N GLY A 42 -6.71 28.54 11.13
CA GLY A 42 -8.11 28.51 10.65
C GLY A 42 -8.31 27.80 9.31
N LEU A 43 -9.56 27.38 9.05
CA LEU A 43 -9.93 26.64 7.84
C LEU A 43 -9.65 27.42 6.54
N GLY A 44 -9.95 28.73 6.51
CA GLY A 44 -9.72 29.56 5.32
C GLY A 44 -8.24 29.63 4.92
N GLU A 45 -7.34 29.77 5.90
CA GLU A 45 -5.90 29.79 5.65
C GLU A 45 -5.37 28.42 5.23
N ARG A 46 -5.87 27.34 5.85
CA ARG A 46 -5.57 25.95 5.45
C ARG A 46 -5.92 25.70 3.99
N LEU A 47 -7.12 26.11 3.56
CA LEU A 47 -7.57 25.96 2.18
C LEU A 47 -6.75 26.82 1.22
N ARG A 48 -6.44 28.07 1.59
CA ARG A 48 -5.57 28.95 0.80
C ARG A 48 -4.19 28.35 0.60
N LEU A 49 -3.59 27.74 1.62
CA LEU A 49 -2.30 27.08 1.54
C LEU A 49 -2.36 25.77 0.72
N ALA A 50 -3.42 24.99 0.89
CA ALA A 50 -3.59 23.71 0.18
C ALA A 50 -3.86 23.87 -1.32
N LEU A 51 -4.57 24.92 -1.71
CA LEU A 51 -4.92 25.25 -3.10
C LEU A 51 -3.93 26.23 -3.75
N GLY A 52 -3.05 26.84 -2.96
CA GLY A 52 -2.09 27.83 -3.42
C GLY A 52 -0.87 27.24 -4.16
N PRO A 53 0.03 28.12 -4.65
CA PRO A 53 1.29 27.70 -5.28
C PRO A 53 2.14 26.86 -4.32
N ARG A 54 2.83 25.85 -4.87
CA ARG A 54 3.62 24.88 -4.08
C ARG A 54 5.09 25.27 -3.92
N ASP A 55 5.44 26.51 -4.26
CA ASP A 55 6.80 27.04 -4.18
C ASP A 55 7.26 27.23 -2.73
N VAL A 56 6.33 27.59 -1.84
CA VAL A 56 6.56 27.71 -0.39
C VAL A 56 5.54 26.85 0.34
N GLN A 57 5.97 25.70 0.84
CA GLN A 57 5.10 24.75 1.53
C GLN A 57 5.34 24.80 3.04
N PRO A 58 4.28 24.62 3.86
CA PRO A 58 4.44 24.43 5.29
C PRO A 58 5.38 23.26 5.59
N SER A 59 6.22 23.39 6.63
CA SER A 59 7.09 22.30 7.08
C SER A 59 6.28 21.10 7.52
N LEU A 60 6.79 19.89 7.28
CA LEU A 60 6.17 18.69 7.82
C LEU A 60 6.39 18.59 9.33
N SER A 61 5.34 18.19 10.03
CA SER A 61 5.46 17.66 11.38
C SER A 61 6.26 16.35 11.37
N PRO A 62 6.81 15.91 12.52
CA PRO A 62 7.49 14.61 12.60
C PRO A 62 6.62 13.43 12.12
N VAL A 63 5.30 13.48 12.36
CA VAL A 63 4.34 12.48 11.86
C VAL A 63 4.21 12.56 10.33
N GLY A 64 4.13 13.76 9.76
CA GLY A 64 4.09 13.96 8.31
C GLY A 64 5.35 13.44 7.61
N ALA A 65 6.53 13.69 8.19
CA ALA A 65 7.79 13.14 7.68
C ALA A 65 7.84 11.60 7.77
N ARG A 66 7.21 11.00 8.78
CA ARG A 66 7.04 9.55 8.87
C ARG A 66 6.09 9.02 7.79
N ALA A 67 5.03 9.76 7.44
CA ALA A 67 4.14 9.41 6.34
C ALA A 67 4.86 9.41 4.98
N GLU A 68 5.70 10.42 4.69
CA GLU A 68 6.49 10.44 3.44
C GLU A 68 7.43 9.24 3.34
N ARG A 69 8.09 8.85 4.44
CA ARG A 69 8.96 7.67 4.45
C ARG A 69 8.19 6.35 4.29
N ALA A 70 6.97 6.27 4.82
CA ALA A 70 6.10 5.12 4.61
C ALA A 70 5.72 4.98 3.13
N LEU A 71 5.36 6.10 2.47
CA LEU A 71 5.06 6.15 1.04
C LEU A 71 6.29 5.76 0.20
N ALA A 72 7.47 6.32 0.51
CA ALA A 72 8.71 5.96 -0.17
C ALA A 72 8.98 4.44 -0.09
N ASN A 73 8.72 3.82 1.06
CA ASN A 73 8.86 2.37 1.20
C ASN A 73 7.83 1.58 0.37
N LEU A 74 6.61 2.10 0.20
CA LEU A 74 5.65 1.49 -0.72
C LEU A 74 6.14 1.62 -2.17
N HIS A 75 6.69 2.77 -2.58
CA HIS A 75 7.26 2.94 -3.92
C HIS A 75 8.37 1.94 -4.24
N GLU A 76 9.19 1.56 -3.26
CA GLU A 76 10.22 0.52 -3.45
C GLU A 76 9.62 -0.88 -3.62
N ALA A 77 8.55 -1.18 -2.88
CA ALA A 77 7.92 -2.51 -2.90
C ALA A 77 6.94 -2.70 -4.07
N LEU A 78 6.36 -1.60 -4.56
CA LEU A 78 5.28 -1.62 -5.54
C LEU A 78 5.70 -2.23 -6.89
N PRO A 79 6.87 -1.92 -7.49
CA PRO A 79 7.31 -2.55 -8.73
C PRO A 79 7.41 -4.07 -8.61
N VAL A 80 7.90 -4.57 -7.47
CA VAL A 80 8.02 -6.01 -7.21
C VAL A 80 6.63 -6.64 -7.13
N PHE A 81 5.74 -6.08 -6.31
CA PHE A 81 4.37 -6.58 -6.17
C PHE A 81 3.63 -6.58 -7.52
N LEU A 82 3.62 -5.45 -8.23
CA LEU A 82 2.91 -5.31 -9.49
C LEU A 82 3.45 -6.26 -10.56
N THR A 83 4.77 -6.42 -10.65
CA THR A 83 5.38 -7.36 -11.61
C THR A 83 4.89 -8.79 -11.38
N VAL A 84 4.97 -9.29 -10.14
CA VAL A 84 4.55 -10.65 -9.82
C VAL A 84 3.03 -10.83 -9.98
N ALA A 85 2.24 -9.85 -9.54
CA ALA A 85 0.80 -9.89 -9.68
C ALA A 85 0.36 -9.89 -11.16
N LEU A 86 1.00 -9.07 -12.01
CA LEU A 86 0.72 -9.01 -13.44
C LEU A 86 1.16 -10.27 -14.17
N LEU A 87 2.27 -10.91 -13.77
CA LEU A 87 2.67 -12.22 -14.30
C LEU A 87 1.59 -13.28 -14.04
N HIS A 88 0.98 -13.29 -12.85
CA HIS A 88 -0.15 -14.19 -12.58
C HIS A 88 -1.36 -13.95 -13.47
N VAL A 89 -1.64 -12.68 -13.82
CA VAL A 89 -2.72 -12.33 -14.76
C VAL A 89 -2.35 -12.78 -16.17
N ALA A 90 -1.17 -12.41 -16.66
CA ALA A 90 -0.72 -12.66 -18.02
C ALA A 90 -0.57 -14.14 -18.34
N LEU A 91 -0.01 -14.92 -17.40
CA LEU A 91 0.20 -16.36 -17.55
C LEU A 91 -1.02 -17.18 -17.10
N ARG A 92 -2.09 -16.52 -16.62
CA ARG A 92 -3.30 -17.18 -16.09
C ARG A 92 -3.01 -18.18 -14.96
N THR A 93 -1.99 -17.92 -14.16
CA THR A 93 -1.54 -18.78 -13.04
C THR A 93 -2.13 -18.35 -11.69
N ALA A 94 -3.27 -17.66 -11.70
CA ALA A 94 -3.95 -17.27 -10.47
C ALA A 94 -4.37 -18.52 -9.67
N SER A 95 -4.00 -18.54 -8.40
CA SER A 95 -4.23 -19.68 -7.50
C SER A 95 -4.60 -19.18 -6.10
N PRO A 96 -5.14 -20.03 -5.21
CA PRO A 96 -5.44 -19.63 -3.83
C PRO A 96 -4.18 -19.12 -3.11
N SER A 97 -3.03 -19.77 -3.31
CA SER A 97 -1.75 -19.35 -2.74
C SER A 97 -1.31 -17.97 -3.24
N ALA A 98 -1.41 -17.70 -4.55
CA ALA A 98 -1.10 -16.38 -5.10
C ALA A 98 -2.04 -15.29 -4.53
N SER A 99 -3.34 -15.61 -4.40
CA SER A 99 -4.32 -14.71 -3.79
C SER A 99 -4.01 -14.43 -2.32
N HIS A 100 -3.72 -15.46 -1.51
CA HIS A 100 -3.34 -15.30 -0.10
C HIS A 100 -2.05 -14.50 0.07
N GLY A 101 -1.04 -14.73 -0.79
CA GLY A 101 0.19 -13.94 -0.79
C GLY A 101 -0.08 -12.46 -1.07
N ALA A 102 -0.95 -12.16 -2.03
CA ALA A 102 -1.35 -10.79 -2.36
C ALA A 102 -2.13 -10.11 -1.22
N VAL A 103 -3.06 -10.82 -0.59
CA VAL A 103 -3.77 -10.35 0.61
C VAL A 103 -2.81 -10.10 1.76
N GLY A 104 -1.89 -11.03 2.02
CA GLY A 104 -0.88 -10.90 3.07
C GLY A 104 0.01 -9.67 2.87
N PHE A 105 0.46 -9.44 1.63
CA PHE A 105 1.17 -8.21 1.27
C PHE A 105 0.32 -6.97 1.55
N LEU A 106 -0.93 -6.92 1.05
CA LEU A 106 -1.82 -5.77 1.22
C LEU A 106 -2.07 -5.46 2.71
N VAL A 107 -2.46 -6.46 3.51
CA VAL A 107 -2.75 -6.29 4.94
C VAL A 107 -1.51 -5.81 5.68
N ALA A 108 -0.35 -6.41 5.42
CA ALA A 108 0.90 -5.97 6.03
C ALA A 108 1.22 -4.51 5.67
N ARG A 109 0.97 -4.07 4.42
CA ARG A 109 1.17 -2.68 3.98
C ARG A 109 0.16 -1.70 4.56
N VAL A 110 -1.10 -2.11 4.73
CA VAL A 110 -2.10 -1.28 5.43
C VAL A 110 -1.70 -1.06 6.88
N LEU A 111 -1.28 -2.12 7.58
CA LEU A 111 -0.82 -2.03 8.98
C LEU A 111 0.53 -1.32 9.11
N TYR A 112 1.39 -1.40 8.08
CA TYR A 112 2.70 -0.75 8.06
C TYR A 112 2.57 0.77 8.22
N VAL A 113 1.54 1.38 7.66
CA VAL A 113 1.30 2.83 7.74
C VAL A 113 1.15 3.31 9.19
N PRO A 114 0.13 2.90 9.98
CA PRO A 114 0.00 3.35 11.36
C PRO A 114 1.19 2.93 12.23
N ALA A 115 1.81 1.78 11.98
CA ALA A 115 3.04 1.36 12.66
C ALA A 115 4.22 2.31 12.41
N TYR A 116 4.37 2.80 11.18
CA TYR A 116 5.40 3.76 10.86
C TYR A 116 5.10 5.12 11.49
N LEU A 117 3.83 5.56 11.47
CA LEU A 117 3.42 6.84 12.03
C LEU A 117 3.55 6.90 13.57
N SER A 118 3.33 5.79 14.26
CA SER A 118 3.41 5.72 15.73
C SER A 118 4.84 5.87 16.26
N GLY A 119 5.85 5.51 15.46
CA GLY A 119 7.26 5.53 15.87
C GLY A 119 7.64 4.40 16.84
N VAL A 120 6.76 3.41 17.05
CA VAL A 120 7.05 2.25 17.89
C VAL A 120 8.20 1.45 17.28
N PRO A 121 9.32 1.24 18.01
CA PRO A 121 10.45 0.48 17.52
C PRO A 121 10.06 -0.95 17.12
N GLY A 122 10.64 -1.46 16.03
CA GLY A 122 10.46 -2.85 15.58
C GLY A 122 9.15 -3.16 14.83
N LEU A 123 8.04 -2.48 15.13
CA LEU A 123 6.73 -2.79 14.55
C LEU A 123 6.72 -2.65 13.02
N ARG A 124 7.31 -1.56 12.50
CA ARG A 124 7.46 -1.36 11.05
C ARG A 124 8.28 -2.49 10.42
N SER A 125 9.37 -2.93 11.05
CA SER A 125 10.26 -3.95 10.49
C SER A 125 9.56 -5.32 10.43
N ALA A 126 8.80 -5.67 11.46
CA ALA A 126 8.00 -6.89 11.47
C ALA A 126 6.96 -6.91 10.32
N LEU A 127 6.26 -5.80 10.11
CA LEU A 127 5.26 -5.68 9.03
C LEU A 127 5.89 -5.60 7.64
N TRP A 128 7.07 -4.98 7.52
CA TRP A 128 7.86 -5.03 6.29
C TRP A 128 8.22 -6.47 5.94
N PHE A 129 8.71 -7.24 6.91
CA PHE A 129 9.05 -8.65 6.71
C PHE A 129 7.83 -9.50 6.36
N ALA A 130 6.69 -9.29 7.03
CA ALA A 130 5.42 -9.93 6.69
C ALA A 130 4.99 -9.65 5.24
N SER A 131 5.21 -8.42 4.75
CA SER A 131 4.94 -8.08 3.35
C SER A 131 5.81 -8.89 2.38
N TRP A 132 7.08 -9.14 2.73
CA TRP A 132 7.97 -9.98 1.92
C TRP A 132 7.59 -11.45 1.92
N ILE A 133 7.07 -11.98 3.03
CA ILE A 133 6.51 -13.34 3.06
C ILE A 133 5.34 -13.44 2.07
N GLY A 134 4.47 -12.42 2.01
CA GLY A 134 3.39 -12.34 1.02
C GLY A 134 3.92 -12.37 -0.42
N LEU A 135 4.93 -11.56 -0.73
CA LEU A 135 5.57 -11.54 -2.06
C LEU A 135 6.23 -12.88 -2.41
N ALA A 136 6.99 -13.47 -1.49
CA ALA A 136 7.60 -14.79 -1.67
C ALA A 136 6.54 -15.87 -1.92
N THR A 137 5.41 -15.79 -1.23
CA THR A 137 4.27 -16.72 -1.44
C THR A 137 3.71 -16.59 -2.86
N MET A 138 3.54 -15.36 -3.37
CA MET A 138 3.12 -15.14 -4.75
C MET A 138 4.15 -15.71 -5.74
N LEU A 139 5.43 -15.39 -5.55
CA LEU A 139 6.51 -15.89 -6.39
C LEU A 139 6.57 -17.42 -6.46
N LEU A 140 6.47 -18.11 -5.31
CA LEU A 140 6.48 -19.58 -5.26
C LEU A 140 5.19 -20.22 -5.80
N ALA A 141 4.10 -19.46 -5.84
CA ALA A 141 2.85 -19.86 -6.48
C ALA A 141 2.88 -19.67 -8.00
N LEU A 142 3.88 -18.97 -8.54
CA LEU A 142 4.08 -18.78 -9.97
C LEU A 142 4.67 -20.06 -10.57
N ARG A 143 3.79 -20.97 -10.98
CA ARG A 143 4.14 -22.23 -11.64
C ARG A 143 3.69 -22.11 -13.10
N ALA A 144 4.66 -22.07 -14.00
CA ALA A 144 4.43 -22.09 -15.44
C ALA A 144 4.08 -23.52 -15.89
#